data_AF-A0A0N4VUN4-F1
#
_entry.id   AF-A0A0N4VUN4-F1
#
_cell.length_a   1.000
_cell.length_b   1.000
_cell.length_c   1.000
_cell.angle_alpha   90.00
_cell.angle_beta   90.00
_cell.angle_gamma   90.00
#
_symmetry.space_group_name_H-M   'P 1'
#
loop_
_entity.id
_entity.type
_entity.pdbx_description
1 polymer ?
#
loop_
_entity_poly.entity_id
_entity_poly.type
_entity_poly.pdbx_seq_one_letter_code
_entity_poly.pdbx_strand_id
1 'polypeptide(L)'
;MPQFDSDVIEIIDNPLLTSVNLDKFNFSDGIVRIQRNPLLDVSSLCSRLNRVLDKHWHISDACEPRKPVLSALKLLPGIPHERLMVLSTVKKIAGCLSVRRTNLETLSFFQNLEEIDCRGMFLLLLDQRGLSHVPFECWIHLKSLNKSDYSYILDSSGFQSEASKLEGSIFPEFQLQRGLPSPSVYQWKLSKISENLPWDACVFNSQTTDLITISRNCTSLIGFLHYENRTIPPLEIIILNRIRHIYGNIKLVNVSITDLSMFSELERVISLDGEFSHLF
;
A
#
# COMPACT_ATOMS: atom_id res chain seq x y z
N MET A 1 13.28 12.75 -10.43
CA MET A 1 13.74 11.87 -9.35
C MET A 1 12.68 10.79 -9.15
N PRO A 2 13.07 9.50 -9.09
CA PRO A 2 12.12 8.44 -8.75
C PRO A 2 11.52 8.73 -7.37
N GLN A 3 10.20 8.81 -7.30
CA GLN A 3 9.48 8.99 -6.04
C GLN A 3 9.27 7.60 -5.44
N PHE A 4 9.82 7.38 -4.25
CA PHE A 4 9.58 6.16 -3.49
C PHE A 4 8.13 6.18 -3.04
N ASP A 5 7.31 5.29 -3.61
CA ASP A 5 5.92 5.11 -3.19
C ASP A 5 5.91 4.26 -1.91
N SER A 6 4.80 4.31 -1.17
CA SER A 6 4.54 3.45 -0.02
C SER A 6 4.53 1.95 -0.37
N ASP A 7 4.53 1.62 -1.66
CA ASP A 7 4.56 0.26 -2.15
C ASP A 7 6.00 -0.22 -2.34
N VAL A 8 6.32 -1.29 -1.64
CA VAL A 8 7.63 -1.94 -1.65
C VAL A 8 7.77 -2.86 -2.85
N ILE A 9 6.66 -3.49 -3.28
CA ILE A 9 6.60 -4.28 -4.50
C ILE A 9 5.38 -3.83 -5.29
N GLU A 10 5.58 -3.35 -6.51
CA GLU A 10 4.53 -2.90 -7.41
C GLU A 10 4.61 -3.71 -8.72
N ILE A 11 3.59 -4.52 -8.99
CA ILE A 11 3.49 -5.39 -10.17
C ILE A 11 2.22 -5.03 -10.93
N ILE A 12 2.37 -4.25 -11.99
CA ILE A 12 1.27 -3.59 -12.68
C ILE A 12 1.32 -3.87 -14.19
N ASP A 13 0.16 -4.17 -14.77
CA ASP A 13 -0.03 -4.28 -16.22
C ASP A 13 0.89 -5.31 -16.90
N ASN A 14 1.17 -6.45 -16.27
CA ASN A 14 2.00 -7.50 -16.89
C ASN A 14 1.08 -8.54 -17.55
N PRO A 15 0.82 -8.47 -18.87
CA PRO A 15 -0.24 -9.24 -19.52
C PRO A 15 0.05 -10.75 -19.56
N LEU A 16 1.32 -11.14 -19.44
CA LEU A 16 1.78 -12.52 -19.51
C LEU A 16 1.97 -13.16 -18.12
N LEU A 17 1.83 -12.39 -17.04
CA LEU A 17 2.13 -12.87 -15.70
C LEU A 17 1.06 -13.88 -15.25
N THR A 18 1.47 -15.13 -15.08
CA THR A 18 0.59 -16.25 -14.69
C THR A 18 0.73 -16.65 -13.23
N SER A 19 1.90 -16.41 -12.62
CA SER A 19 2.18 -16.80 -11.23
C SER A 19 3.15 -15.85 -10.54
N VAL A 20 2.98 -15.71 -9.22
CA VAL A 20 3.87 -14.97 -8.33
C VAL A 20 4.54 -16.00 -7.43
N ASN A 21 5.70 -16.49 -7.86
CA ASN A 21 6.47 -17.49 -7.13
C ASN A 21 7.40 -16.82 -6.12
N LEU A 22 6.84 -16.47 -4.97
CA LEU A 22 7.54 -15.81 -3.85
C LEU A 22 7.53 -16.71 -2.61
N ASP A 23 7.87 -17.99 -2.77
CA ASP A 23 7.71 -19.02 -1.73
C ASP A 23 8.56 -18.79 -0.48
N LYS A 24 9.70 -18.12 -0.65
CA LYS A 24 10.61 -17.75 0.44
C LYS A 24 10.32 -16.37 1.03
N PHE A 25 9.50 -15.57 0.36
CA PHE A 25 9.23 -14.20 0.75
C PHE A 25 8.38 -14.19 2.02
N ASN A 26 9.01 -13.81 3.13
CA ASN A 26 8.42 -13.94 4.46
C ASN A 26 8.34 -12.61 5.22
N PHE A 27 8.88 -11.52 4.66
CA PHE A 27 8.84 -10.21 5.31
C PHE A 27 8.82 -9.05 4.32
N SER A 28 7.95 -8.09 4.58
CA SER A 28 7.99 -6.74 4.01
C SER A 28 7.54 -5.69 5.02
N ASP A 29 8.11 -4.49 4.97
CA ASP A 29 7.75 -3.35 5.82
C ASP A 29 6.83 -2.33 5.13
N GLY A 30 6.40 -2.60 3.88
CA GLY A 30 5.47 -1.74 3.16
C GLY A 30 4.47 -2.51 2.32
N ILE A 31 3.80 -1.80 1.40
CA ILE A 31 2.67 -2.37 0.67
C ILE A 31 3.17 -3.18 -0.52
N VAL A 32 2.63 -4.38 -0.71
CA VAL A 32 2.74 -5.07 -2.00
C VAL A 32 1.46 -4.85 -2.79
N ARG A 33 1.61 -4.27 -3.98
CA ARG A 33 0.55 -3.93 -4.92
C ARG A 33 0.68 -4.78 -6.17
N ILE A 34 -0.37 -5.56 -6.46
CA ILE A 34 -0.50 -6.35 -7.68
C ILE A 34 -1.81 -5.95 -8.34
N GLN A 35 -1.75 -5.47 -9.58
CA GLN A 35 -2.91 -4.89 -10.26
C GLN A 35 -2.86 -5.11 -11.77
N ARG A 36 -4.01 -5.40 -12.40
CA ARG A 36 -4.15 -5.52 -13.87
C ARG A 36 -3.21 -6.56 -14.50
N ASN A 37 -3.13 -7.74 -13.89
CA ASN A 37 -2.39 -8.89 -14.44
C ASN A 37 -3.42 -9.99 -14.85
N PRO A 38 -3.97 -9.94 -16.08
CA PRO A 38 -5.18 -10.68 -16.47
C PRO A 38 -5.04 -12.21 -16.46
N LEU A 39 -3.82 -12.74 -16.59
CA LEU A 39 -3.54 -14.17 -16.58
C LEU A 39 -3.09 -14.70 -15.21
N LEU A 40 -2.97 -13.83 -14.20
CA LEU A 40 -2.43 -14.20 -12.90
C LEU A 40 -3.45 -15.06 -12.12
N ASP A 41 -3.04 -16.26 -11.74
CA ASP A 41 -3.85 -17.10 -10.85
C ASP A 41 -3.76 -16.59 -9.40
N VAL A 42 -4.65 -15.66 -9.07
CA VAL A 42 -4.73 -15.07 -7.72
C VAL A 42 -5.23 -16.08 -6.67
N SER A 43 -5.92 -17.15 -7.07
CA SER A 43 -6.47 -18.13 -6.12
C SER A 43 -5.36 -18.87 -5.35
N SER A 44 -4.27 -19.20 -6.04
CA SER A 44 -3.07 -19.80 -5.45
C SER A 44 -2.37 -18.85 -4.46
N LEU A 45 -2.41 -17.54 -4.74
CA LEU A 45 -1.77 -16.49 -3.95
C LEU A 45 -2.48 -16.26 -2.61
N CYS A 46 -3.81 -16.24 -2.58
CA CYS A 46 -4.56 -15.92 -1.35
C CYS A 46 -4.19 -16.85 -0.18
N SER A 47 -3.92 -18.13 -0.44
CA SER A 47 -3.54 -19.09 0.61
C SER A 47 -2.14 -18.85 1.19
N ARG A 48 -1.21 -18.39 0.34
CA ARG A 48 0.20 -18.16 0.68
C ARG A 48 0.40 -16.83 1.39
N LEU A 49 -0.34 -15.81 0.96
CA LEU A 49 -0.24 -14.46 1.53
C LEU A 49 -0.66 -14.42 3.00
N ASN A 50 -1.64 -15.23 3.40
CA ASN A 50 -2.03 -15.33 4.82
C ASN A 50 -0.88 -15.74 5.77
N ARG A 51 0.20 -16.38 5.28
CA ARG A 51 1.37 -16.76 6.13
C ARG A 51 2.35 -15.62 6.37
N VAL A 52 2.40 -14.63 5.49
CA VAL A 52 3.37 -13.51 5.52
C VAL A 52 2.81 -12.33 6.32
N LEU A 53 1.54 -12.40 6.74
CA LEU A 53 0.72 -11.22 6.98
C LEU A 53 0.36 -11.00 8.43
N ASP A 54 0.85 -9.89 8.96
CA ASP A 54 0.25 -9.25 10.14
C ASP A 54 -0.28 -7.83 9.88
N LYS A 55 -0.26 -7.24 8.65
CA LYS A 55 -1.04 -5.99 8.30
C LYS A 55 -0.99 -5.31 6.90
N HIS A 56 -0.18 -5.68 5.88
CA HIS A 56 0.20 -4.69 4.82
C HIS A 56 0.04 -5.06 3.32
N TRP A 57 -0.99 -5.80 2.88
CA TRP A 57 -1.15 -6.12 1.44
C TRP A 57 -2.41 -5.53 0.81
N HIS A 58 -2.30 -5.07 -0.44
CA HIS A 58 -3.41 -4.59 -1.26
C HIS A 58 -3.41 -5.29 -2.63
N ILE A 59 -4.27 -6.30 -2.78
CA ILE A 59 -4.57 -6.91 -4.08
C ILE A 59 -5.89 -6.32 -4.56
N SER A 60 -5.89 -5.67 -5.73
CA SER A 60 -7.10 -5.02 -6.24
C SER A 60 -8.00 -5.92 -7.08
N ASP A 61 -7.65 -7.19 -7.35
CA ASP A 61 -8.37 -7.99 -8.35
C ASP A 61 -8.95 -9.38 -7.97
N ALA A 62 -8.59 -10.11 -6.90
CA ALA A 62 -9.32 -11.35 -6.52
C ALA A 62 -8.82 -12.06 -5.25
N CYS A 63 -9.41 -11.81 -4.08
CA CYS A 63 -9.39 -12.78 -2.97
C CYS A 63 -10.71 -12.68 -2.18
N GLU A 64 -11.79 -13.31 -2.65
CA GLU A 64 -12.93 -13.66 -1.80
C GLU A 64 -13.47 -15.03 -2.25
N PRO A 65 -13.66 -16.00 -1.33
CA PRO A 65 -14.93 -15.98 -0.61
C PRO A 65 -14.85 -16.50 0.85
N ARG A 66 -15.37 -15.71 1.80
CA ARG A 66 -16.29 -16.13 2.89
C ARG A 66 -16.54 -14.95 3.86
N LYS A 67 -17.77 -14.42 3.80
CA LYS A 67 -18.32 -13.24 4.51
C LYS A 67 -17.58 -11.93 4.17
N PRO A 68 -18.27 -10.88 3.68
CA PRO A 68 -17.62 -9.64 3.24
C PRO A 68 -17.16 -8.86 4.46
N VAL A 69 -15.96 -9.17 4.91
CA VAL A 69 -15.22 -8.41 5.90
C VAL A 69 -14.07 -7.78 5.13
N LEU A 70 -14.29 -6.55 4.65
CA LEU A 70 -13.26 -5.81 3.94
C LEU A 70 -12.16 -5.43 4.93
N SER A 71 -10.94 -5.91 4.69
CA SER A 71 -9.78 -5.69 5.57
C SER A 71 -9.16 -4.30 5.41
N ALA A 72 -9.31 -3.66 4.25
CA ALA A 72 -9.00 -2.25 4.01
C ALA A 72 -9.57 -1.87 2.64
N LEU A 73 -10.08 -0.64 2.50
CA LEU A 73 -10.64 -0.18 1.24
C LEU A 73 -10.04 1.17 0.84
N LYS A 74 -9.43 1.20 -0.34
CA LYS A 74 -8.85 2.39 -0.96
C LYS A 74 -9.59 2.70 -2.26
N LEU A 75 -10.30 3.83 -2.29
CA LEU A 75 -10.96 4.30 -3.51
C LEU A 75 -10.00 5.20 -4.29
N LEU A 76 -9.74 4.83 -5.55
CA LEU A 76 -8.87 5.56 -6.48
C LEU A 76 -9.70 6.40 -7.46
N PRO A 77 -9.12 7.45 -8.06
CA PRO A 77 -9.76 8.22 -9.14
C PRO A 77 -10.27 7.34 -10.29
N GLY A 78 -11.39 7.75 -10.90
CA GLY A 78 -11.89 7.17 -12.14
C GLY A 78 -12.75 5.92 -11.99
N ILE A 79 -13.09 5.48 -10.77
CA ILE A 79 -14.02 4.38 -10.57
C ILE A 79 -15.45 4.88 -10.87
N PRO A 80 -16.16 4.30 -11.86
CA PRO A 80 -17.54 4.68 -12.15
C PRO A 80 -18.46 4.43 -10.95
N HIS A 81 -19.39 5.35 -10.70
CA HIS A 81 -20.32 5.28 -9.57
C HIS A 81 -21.10 3.95 -9.53
N GLU A 82 -21.52 3.44 -10.68
CA GLU A 82 -22.23 2.16 -10.82
C GLU A 82 -21.44 0.96 -10.25
N ARG A 83 -20.11 0.98 -10.36
CA ARG A 83 -19.25 -0.08 -9.80
C ARG A 83 -19.12 0.01 -8.29
N LEU A 84 -19.36 1.18 -7.71
CA LEU A 84 -19.31 1.38 -6.25
C LEU A 84 -20.60 0.94 -5.57
N MET A 85 -21.71 0.78 -6.30
CA MET A 85 -23.00 0.34 -5.74
C MET A 85 -22.95 -1.02 -5.06
N VAL A 86 -21.98 -1.88 -5.42
CA VAL A 86 -21.76 -3.16 -4.71
C VAL A 86 -21.43 -2.95 -3.22
N LEU A 87 -20.79 -1.82 -2.89
CA LEU A 87 -20.42 -1.45 -1.53
C LEU A 87 -21.64 -1.08 -0.68
N SER A 88 -22.81 -0.88 -1.29
CA SER A 88 -24.05 -0.61 -0.55
C SER A 88 -24.47 -1.77 0.33
N THR A 89 -23.93 -2.97 0.13
CA THR A 89 -24.19 -4.14 0.97
C THR A 89 -23.22 -4.28 2.15
N VAL A 90 -22.14 -3.48 2.16
CA VAL A 90 -21.08 -3.56 3.17
C VAL A 90 -21.59 -2.94 4.46
N LYS A 91 -21.69 -3.76 5.51
CA LYS A 91 -22.04 -3.31 6.86
C LYS A 91 -20.82 -3.04 7.74
N LYS A 92 -19.70 -3.71 7.47
CA LYS A 92 -18.50 -3.65 8.31
C LYS A 92 -17.23 -3.61 7.47
N ILE A 93 -16.30 -2.74 7.86
CA ILE A 93 -14.93 -2.72 7.35
C ILE A 93 -14.00 -3.06 8.53
N ALA A 94 -13.35 -4.22 8.49
CA ALA A 94 -12.35 -4.62 9.50
C ALA A 94 -10.96 -4.08 9.14
N GLY A 95 -10.90 -2.78 8.90
CA GLY A 95 -9.69 -2.01 8.74
C GLY A 95 -10.00 -0.58 8.34
N CYS A 96 -9.01 0.09 7.75
CA CYS A 96 -9.13 1.53 7.50
C CYS A 96 -9.69 1.80 6.10
N LEU A 97 -10.61 2.76 6.01
CA LEU A 97 -11.14 3.29 4.76
C LEU A 97 -10.33 4.53 4.36
N SER A 98 -9.84 4.57 3.11
CA SER A 98 -9.19 5.77 2.57
C SER A 98 -9.77 6.16 1.21
N VAL A 99 -10.20 7.42 1.13
CA VAL A 99 -10.74 8.03 -0.09
C VAL A 99 -9.84 9.20 -0.45
N ARG A 100 -9.09 9.08 -1.56
CA ARG A 100 -8.09 10.09 -1.96
C ARG A 100 -8.17 10.36 -3.45
N ARG A 101 -8.05 11.64 -3.84
CA ARG A 101 -7.94 12.08 -5.25
C ARG A 101 -9.04 11.52 -6.17
N THR A 102 -10.25 11.30 -5.64
CA THR A 102 -11.42 10.83 -6.39
C THR A 102 -12.30 12.00 -6.85
N ASN A 103 -13.04 11.88 -7.93
CA ASN A 103 -14.06 12.85 -8.33
C ASN A 103 -15.45 12.53 -7.73
N LEU A 104 -15.52 11.70 -6.69
CA LEU A 104 -16.79 11.34 -6.05
C LEU A 104 -17.35 12.54 -5.29
N GLU A 105 -18.60 12.87 -5.53
CA GLU A 105 -19.31 13.96 -4.80
C GLU A 105 -19.91 13.48 -3.48
N THR A 106 -20.23 12.18 -3.37
CA THR A 106 -20.83 11.58 -2.18
C THR A 106 -20.26 10.19 -1.90
N LEU A 107 -20.43 9.72 -0.66
CA LEU A 107 -20.16 8.36 -0.24
C LEU A 107 -21.46 7.56 -0.02
N SER A 108 -22.54 7.94 -0.71
CA SER A 108 -23.88 7.33 -0.56
C SER A 108 -23.91 5.83 -0.84
N PHE A 109 -22.94 5.34 -1.62
CA PHE A 109 -22.75 3.90 -1.84
C PHE A 109 -22.31 3.14 -0.58
N PHE A 110 -22.01 3.80 0.55
CA PHE A 110 -21.86 3.20 1.88
C PHE A 110 -23.09 3.37 2.77
N GLN A 111 -24.29 3.56 2.20
CA GLN A 111 -25.52 3.78 2.97
C GLN A 111 -25.79 2.75 4.09
N ASN A 112 -25.31 1.51 3.96
CA ASN A 112 -25.49 0.48 4.99
C ASN A 112 -24.25 0.23 5.85
N LEU A 113 -23.21 1.07 5.76
CA LEU A 113 -21.98 0.90 6.52
C LEU A 113 -22.22 1.26 8.00
N GLU A 114 -22.11 0.27 8.87
CA GLU A 114 -22.41 0.38 10.31
C GLU A 114 -21.15 0.44 11.17
N GLU A 115 -20.05 -0.19 10.74
CA GLU A 115 -18.84 -0.33 11.55
C GLU A 115 -17.57 -0.22 10.73
N ILE A 116 -16.59 0.53 11.25
CA ILE A 116 -15.21 0.54 10.77
C ILE A 116 -14.31 0.22 11.97
N ASP A 117 -13.64 -0.94 11.93
CA ASP A 117 -12.65 -1.37 12.94
C ASP A 117 -11.24 -1.16 12.40
N CYS A 118 -10.68 0.03 12.61
CA CYS A 118 -9.35 0.40 12.12
C CYS A 118 -8.32 0.22 13.25
N ARG A 119 -7.75 -0.98 13.34
CA ARG A 119 -6.65 -1.32 14.28
C ARG A 119 -5.28 -1.01 13.68
N GLY A 120 -5.05 0.24 13.28
CA GLY A 120 -3.87 0.66 12.54
C GLY A 120 -3.79 2.17 12.29
N MET A 121 -2.66 2.62 11.76
CA MET A 121 -2.16 3.98 12.01
C MET A 121 -2.97 5.12 11.36
N PHE A 122 -3.83 4.93 10.35
CA PHE A 122 -4.55 6.07 9.76
C PHE A 122 -5.93 5.73 9.20
N LEU A 123 -6.95 6.40 9.74
CA LEU A 123 -8.23 6.62 9.07
C LEU A 123 -8.09 7.91 8.26
N LEU A 124 -7.68 7.80 7.00
CA LEU A 124 -7.35 8.96 6.17
C LEU A 124 -8.53 9.33 5.28
N LEU A 125 -9.29 10.30 5.77
CA LEU A 125 -10.36 10.99 5.05
C LEU A 125 -9.84 12.30 4.43
N LEU A 126 -9.94 12.33 3.10
CA LEU A 126 -10.11 13.49 2.23
C LEU A 126 -8.94 14.48 2.09
N ASP A 127 -8.05 14.18 1.14
CA ASP A 127 -7.32 15.22 0.38
C ASP A 127 -8.04 15.38 -0.97
N GLN A 128 -8.87 16.41 -1.07
CA GLN A 128 -9.78 16.62 -2.21
C GLN A 128 -10.00 18.11 -2.48
N ARG A 129 -9.81 18.53 -3.73
CA ARG A 129 -10.18 19.87 -4.23
C ARG A 129 -11.64 19.97 -4.71
N GLY A 130 -12.42 18.88 -4.64
CA GLY A 130 -13.78 18.80 -5.22
C GLY A 130 -14.88 18.27 -4.30
N LEU A 131 -14.54 17.66 -3.15
CA LEU A 131 -15.51 17.29 -2.12
C LEU A 131 -15.72 18.48 -1.19
N SER A 132 -16.35 19.54 -1.67
CA SER A 132 -16.57 20.75 -0.87
C SER A 132 -17.49 20.50 0.32
N HIS A 133 -18.35 19.48 0.28
CA HIS A 133 -19.17 19.07 1.40
C HIS A 133 -19.53 17.59 1.23
N VAL A 134 -18.93 16.68 2.00
CA VAL A 134 -19.60 15.40 2.28
C VAL A 134 -20.52 15.69 3.45
N PRO A 135 -21.84 15.91 3.24
CA PRO A 135 -22.74 16.13 4.35
C PRO A 135 -22.66 14.92 5.28
N PHE A 136 -22.51 15.18 6.58
CA PHE A 136 -22.49 14.16 7.64
C PHE A 136 -23.74 13.26 7.60
N GLU A 137 -24.81 13.75 6.96
CA GLU A 137 -26.03 13.01 6.62
C GLU A 137 -25.77 11.71 5.82
N CYS A 138 -24.63 11.58 5.13
CA CYS A 138 -24.27 10.32 4.46
C CYS A 138 -23.82 9.20 5.42
N TRP A 139 -23.59 9.50 6.71
CA TRP A 139 -23.06 8.56 7.71
C TRP A 139 -24.04 8.22 8.82
N ILE A 140 -25.33 8.49 8.64
CA ILE A 140 -26.38 8.29 9.66
C ILE A 140 -26.40 6.87 10.24
N HIS A 141 -25.90 5.88 9.48
CA HIS A 141 -25.88 4.48 9.89
C HIS A 141 -24.59 4.01 10.55
N LEU A 142 -23.54 4.84 10.63
CA LEU A 142 -22.28 4.46 11.27
C LEU A 142 -22.47 4.41 12.79
N LYS A 143 -22.56 3.19 13.33
CA LYS A 143 -22.81 2.93 14.75
C LYS A 143 -21.54 2.93 15.57
N SER A 144 -20.42 2.49 14.99
CA SER A 144 -19.17 2.34 15.72
C SER A 144 -17.95 2.60 14.85
N LEU A 145 -17.00 3.31 15.44
CA LEU A 145 -15.67 3.54 14.91
C LEU A 145 -14.69 3.07 15.98
N ASN A 146 -14.12 1.88 15.80
CA ASN A 146 -13.17 1.34 16.76
C ASN A 146 -11.75 1.73 16.32
N LYS A 147 -10.99 2.37 17.22
CA LYS A 147 -9.64 2.86 16.95
C LYS A 147 -8.70 2.44 18.07
N SER A 148 -7.55 1.90 17.70
CA SER A 148 -6.44 1.67 18.63
C SER A 148 -5.37 2.76 18.40
N ASP A 149 -5.38 3.79 19.24
CA ASP A 149 -4.42 4.90 19.32
C ASP A 149 -4.17 5.73 18.03
N TYR A 150 -3.81 7.01 18.21
CA TYR A 150 -3.50 8.06 17.20
C TYR A 150 -4.64 8.96 16.70
N SER A 151 -4.25 10.10 16.11
CA SER A 151 -5.03 11.33 15.83
C SER A 151 -5.67 11.36 14.44
N TYR A 152 -6.55 12.33 14.21
CA TYR A 152 -7.12 12.67 12.91
C TYR A 152 -6.29 13.80 12.28
N ILE A 153 -5.93 13.68 11.00
CA ILE A 153 -5.50 14.84 10.19
C ILE A 153 -6.66 15.14 9.26
N LEU A 154 -7.52 16.07 9.68
CA LEU A 154 -8.49 16.71 8.80
C LEU A 154 -7.78 17.91 8.18
N ASP A 155 -7.82 18.03 6.84
CA ASP A 155 -7.39 19.28 6.21
C ASP A 155 -8.32 20.40 6.67
N SER A 156 -7.72 21.33 7.42
CA SER A 156 -8.39 22.28 8.30
C SER A 156 -9.08 23.46 7.61
N SER A 157 -9.02 23.55 6.28
CA SER A 157 -9.45 24.77 5.58
C SER A 157 -10.98 24.92 5.43
N GLY A 158 -11.76 23.83 5.49
CA GLY A 158 -13.23 23.88 5.33
C GLY A 158 -14.07 23.54 6.57
N PHE A 159 -13.51 22.87 7.58
CA PHE A 159 -14.29 22.19 8.62
C PHE A 159 -14.53 23.01 9.91
N GLN A 160 -13.81 24.13 10.09
CA GLN A 160 -13.85 24.89 11.36
C GLN A 160 -15.17 25.60 11.65
N SER A 161 -16.02 25.85 10.65
CA SER A 161 -17.28 26.60 10.84
C SER A 161 -18.48 25.74 11.21
N GLU A 162 -18.42 24.42 11.02
CA GLU A 162 -19.53 23.48 11.31
C GLU A 162 -19.30 22.61 12.53
N ALA A 163 -18.05 22.27 12.87
CA ALA A 163 -17.74 21.48 14.07
C ALA A 163 -18.19 22.16 15.37
N SER A 164 -18.16 23.49 15.43
CA SER A 164 -18.65 24.29 16.56
C SER A 164 -20.18 24.30 16.70
N LYS A 165 -20.93 23.86 15.68
CA LYS A 165 -22.39 23.71 15.75
C LYS A 165 -22.82 22.32 16.23
N LEU A 166 -21.88 21.37 16.33
CA LEU A 166 -22.14 19.95 16.55
C LEU A 166 -21.63 19.39 17.89
N GLU A 167 -21.06 20.23 18.77
CA GLU A 167 -20.69 19.87 20.15
C GLU A 167 -21.89 19.39 21.02
N GLY A 168 -23.11 19.37 20.48
CA GLY A 168 -24.32 19.07 21.23
C GLY A 168 -25.02 17.72 20.99
N SER A 169 -24.67 16.87 20.01
CA SER A 169 -25.64 15.82 19.64
C SER A 169 -25.24 14.36 19.44
N ILE A 170 -23.99 13.93 19.13
CA ILE A 170 -23.81 12.46 18.88
C ILE A 170 -22.54 11.82 19.47
N PHE A 171 -21.47 12.55 19.84
CA PHE A 171 -20.29 11.91 20.44
C PHE A 171 -19.60 12.80 21.51
N PRO A 172 -19.91 12.66 22.81
CA PRO A 172 -19.31 13.48 23.87
C PRO A 172 -17.82 13.20 24.13
N GLU A 173 -17.20 12.23 23.46
CA GLU A 173 -15.79 11.83 23.66
C GLU A 173 -14.83 12.33 22.57
N PHE A 174 -15.29 13.16 21.63
CA PHE A 174 -14.42 13.72 20.59
C PHE A 174 -13.62 14.92 21.11
N GLN A 175 -12.40 14.69 21.59
CA GLN A 175 -11.41 15.75 21.78
C GLN A 175 -10.49 15.84 20.56
N LEU A 176 -10.55 16.98 19.86
CA LEU A 176 -9.68 17.28 18.71
C LEU A 176 -8.27 17.66 19.20
N GLN A 177 -7.38 16.69 19.43
CA GLN A 177 -5.98 16.98 19.71
C GLN A 177 -5.21 17.36 18.43
N ARG A 178 -4.71 18.61 18.39
CA ARG A 178 -3.75 19.08 17.38
C ARG A 178 -2.39 18.43 17.63
N GLY A 179 -2.13 17.29 17.00
CA GLY A 179 -0.79 16.71 16.93
C GLY A 179 -0.10 17.13 15.64
N LEU A 180 0.87 18.06 15.72
CA LEU A 180 1.91 18.13 14.68
C LEU A 180 2.74 16.83 14.77
N PRO A 181 3.06 16.16 13.65
CA PRO A 181 3.91 14.98 13.71
C PRO A 181 5.27 15.36 14.30
N SER A 182 5.65 14.72 15.41
CA SER A 182 6.94 14.94 16.06
C SER A 182 8.09 14.48 15.14
N PRO A 183 9.14 15.30 14.93
CA PRO A 183 10.35 14.93 14.18
C PRO A 183 11.04 13.64 14.67
N SER A 184 10.77 13.20 15.90
CA SER A 184 11.43 12.05 16.52
C SER A 184 11.05 10.68 15.92
N VAL A 185 9.88 10.54 15.27
CA VAL A 185 9.45 9.25 14.69
C VAL A 185 10.29 8.86 13.47
N TYR A 186 10.73 9.85 12.69
CA TYR A 186 11.53 9.63 11.48
C TYR A 186 12.99 9.31 11.81
N GLN A 187 13.59 9.98 12.81
CA GLN A 187 14.94 9.68 13.28
C GLN A 187 15.10 8.26 13.84
N TRP A 188 14.05 7.71 14.48
CA TRP A 188 14.07 6.34 15.00
C TRP A 188 14.09 5.25 13.90
N LYS A 189 13.53 5.55 12.72
CA LYS A 189 13.49 4.58 11.60
C LYS A 189 14.85 4.51 10.88
N LEU A 190 15.55 5.64 10.75
CA LEU A 190 16.84 5.76 10.07
C LEU A 190 17.99 5.03 10.80
N SER A 191 18.11 5.20 12.12
CA SER A 191 19.17 4.56 12.91
C SER A 191 19.06 3.03 12.88
N LYS A 192 17.83 2.51 12.92
CA LYS A 192 17.60 1.06 12.80
C LYS A 192 17.95 0.50 11.42
N ILE A 193 17.77 1.26 10.33
CA ILE A 193 18.11 0.74 8.99
C ILE A 193 19.62 0.75 8.82
N SER A 194 20.33 1.84 9.17
CA SER A 194 21.78 1.92 9.02
C SER A 194 22.55 0.90 9.87
N GLU A 195 22.04 0.55 11.06
CA GLU A 195 22.67 -0.44 11.95
C GLU A 195 22.45 -1.89 11.50
N ASN A 196 21.51 -2.14 10.57
CA ASN A 196 21.12 -3.50 10.15
C ASN A 196 21.32 -3.78 8.66
N LEU A 197 21.99 -2.89 7.92
CA LEU A 197 22.38 -3.20 6.54
C LEU A 197 23.50 -4.26 6.55
N PRO A 198 23.38 -5.33 5.76
CA PRO A 198 24.43 -6.32 5.63
C PRO A 198 25.68 -5.64 5.07
N TRP A 199 26.83 -5.91 5.68
CA TRP A 199 28.11 -5.36 5.25
C TRP A 199 28.53 -5.83 3.85
N ASP A 200 27.88 -6.88 3.33
CA ASP A 200 28.08 -7.49 2.01
C ASP A 200 27.01 -7.08 0.99
N ALA A 201 26.17 -6.09 1.29
CA ALA A 201 25.13 -5.64 0.37
C ALA A 201 25.70 -4.85 -0.82
N CYS A 202 25.18 -5.11 -2.01
CA CYS A 202 25.57 -4.40 -3.22
C CYS A 202 24.61 -3.25 -3.51
N VAL A 203 25.17 -2.10 -3.85
CA VAL A 203 24.40 -0.94 -4.30
C VAL A 203 24.04 -1.10 -5.78
N PHE A 204 22.78 -0.85 -6.10
CA PHE A 204 22.27 -0.92 -7.46
C PHE A 204 21.17 0.11 -7.72
N ASN A 205 21.28 0.81 -8.85
CA ASN A 205 20.23 1.68 -9.34
C ASN A 205 19.91 1.30 -10.79
N SER A 206 18.70 0.79 -11.05
CA SER A 206 18.29 0.32 -12.37
C SER A 206 18.19 1.43 -13.43
N GLN A 207 18.28 2.71 -13.03
CA GLN A 207 18.27 3.85 -13.95
C GLN A 207 19.66 4.18 -14.51
N THR A 208 20.73 3.84 -13.77
CA THR A 208 22.10 4.28 -14.09
C THR A 208 23.08 3.12 -14.24
N THR A 209 22.75 1.95 -13.68
CA THR A 209 23.66 0.82 -13.57
C THR A 209 23.02 -0.42 -14.19
N ASP A 210 23.82 -1.21 -14.91
CA ASP A 210 23.40 -2.52 -15.40
C ASP A 210 23.55 -3.55 -14.27
N LEU A 211 22.55 -4.40 -14.06
CA LEU A 211 22.56 -5.42 -13.01
C LEU A 211 23.75 -6.37 -13.18
N ILE A 212 24.27 -6.51 -14.40
CA ILE A 212 25.44 -7.33 -14.76
C ILE A 212 26.72 -6.88 -14.03
N THR A 213 26.80 -5.62 -13.56
CA THR A 213 27.99 -5.14 -12.83
C THR A 213 28.01 -5.58 -11.37
N ILE A 214 26.92 -6.14 -10.86
CA ILE A 214 26.83 -6.63 -9.48
C ILE A 214 27.65 -7.92 -9.35
N SER A 215 28.36 -8.04 -8.21
CA SER A 215 29.12 -9.25 -7.88
C SER A 215 28.21 -10.49 -7.88
N ARG A 216 28.69 -11.59 -8.46
CA ARG A 216 27.97 -12.88 -8.50
C ARG A 216 27.68 -13.49 -7.12
N ASN A 217 28.40 -13.03 -6.09
CA ASN A 217 28.26 -13.47 -4.71
C ASN A 217 27.31 -12.57 -3.91
N CYS A 218 26.73 -11.55 -4.54
CA CYS A 218 25.82 -10.65 -3.87
C CYS A 218 24.47 -11.33 -3.60
N THR A 219 24.06 -11.35 -2.34
CA THR A 219 22.75 -11.88 -1.92
C THR A 219 21.84 -10.79 -1.35
N SER A 220 22.37 -9.59 -1.10
CA SER A 220 21.64 -8.46 -0.54
C SER A 220 21.81 -7.25 -1.45
N LEU A 221 20.72 -6.65 -1.89
CA LEU A 221 20.72 -5.50 -2.79
C LEU A 221 20.24 -4.25 -2.07
N ILE A 222 20.90 -3.12 -2.29
CA ILE A 222 20.46 -1.80 -1.85
C ILE A 222 20.12 -0.98 -3.09
N GLY A 223 18.87 -0.56 -3.21
CA GLY A 223 18.41 0.39 -4.22
C GLY A 223 17.15 -0.04 -4.96
N PHE A 224 16.87 0.64 -6.08
CA PHE A 224 15.57 0.59 -6.75
C PHE A 224 15.61 -0.33 -7.99
N LEU A 225 14.75 -1.36 -8.00
CA LEU A 225 14.53 -2.24 -9.14
C LEU A 225 13.35 -1.72 -9.96
N HIS A 226 13.62 -0.90 -10.99
CA HIS A 226 12.59 -0.37 -11.89
C HIS A 226 12.68 -0.98 -13.30
N TYR A 227 11.61 -1.66 -13.69
CA TYR A 227 11.40 -2.16 -15.04
C TYR A 227 10.08 -1.62 -15.57
N GLU A 228 10.16 -0.87 -16.66
CA GLU A 228 9.00 -0.27 -17.30
C GLU A 228 9.11 -0.46 -18.82
N ASN A 229 8.06 -1.02 -19.44
CA ASN A 229 7.95 -1.20 -20.89
C ASN A 229 9.14 -1.96 -21.53
N ARG A 230 9.73 -2.92 -20.82
CA ARG A 230 10.90 -3.70 -21.30
C ARG A 230 10.84 -5.15 -20.86
N THR A 231 11.64 -5.98 -21.53
CA THR A 231 11.91 -7.37 -21.09
C THR A 231 13.11 -7.40 -20.16
N ILE A 232 13.11 -8.27 -19.16
CA ILE A 232 14.26 -8.48 -18.28
C ILE A 232 15.25 -9.42 -18.99
N PRO A 233 16.51 -9.00 -19.24
CA PRO A 233 17.51 -9.84 -19.89
C PRO A 233 17.79 -11.14 -19.11
N PRO A 234 18.08 -12.27 -19.78
CA PRO A 234 18.36 -13.54 -19.10
C PRO A 234 19.49 -13.48 -18.07
N LEU A 235 20.52 -12.64 -18.30
CA LEU A 235 21.61 -12.45 -17.36
C LEU A 235 21.15 -11.77 -16.07
N GLU A 236 20.26 -10.78 -16.15
CA GLU A 236 19.70 -10.13 -14.97
C GLU A 236 18.81 -11.10 -14.17
N ILE A 237 18.03 -11.94 -14.85
CA ILE A 237 17.22 -13.00 -14.20
C ILE A 237 18.11 -13.92 -13.34
N ILE A 238 19.28 -14.32 -13.85
CA ILE A 238 20.22 -15.17 -13.10
C ILE A 238 20.73 -14.48 -11.83
N ILE A 239 20.94 -13.16 -11.88
CA ILE A 239 21.41 -12.39 -10.73
C ILE A 239 20.29 -12.20 -9.72
N LEU A 240 19.11 -11.75 -10.17
CA LEU A 240 17.94 -11.56 -9.31
C LEU A 240 17.56 -12.86 -8.59
N ASN A 241 17.71 -14.01 -9.24
CA ASN A 241 17.38 -15.32 -8.67
C ASN A 241 18.31 -15.74 -7.50
N ARG A 242 19.32 -14.93 -7.16
CA ARG A 242 20.19 -15.17 -6.00
C ARG A 242 19.97 -14.15 -4.89
N ILE A 243 19.27 -13.06 -5.18
CA ILE A 243 19.01 -11.99 -4.23
C ILE A 243 17.99 -12.48 -3.22
N ARG A 244 18.39 -12.47 -1.95
CA ARG A 244 17.56 -12.84 -0.80
C ARG A 244 16.97 -11.64 -0.10
N HIS A 245 17.70 -10.53 -0.08
CA HIS A 245 17.26 -9.32 0.59
C HIS A 245 17.33 -8.12 -0.36
N ILE A 246 16.27 -7.33 -0.40
CA ILE A 246 16.26 -6.05 -1.10
C ILE A 246 15.94 -4.94 -0.10
N TYR A 247 16.82 -3.97 -0.02
CA TYR A 247 16.63 -2.72 0.73
C TYR A 247 16.34 -1.64 -0.31
N GLY A 248 15.07 -1.47 -0.62
CA GLY A 248 14.54 -0.58 -1.65
C GLY A 248 13.20 -1.08 -2.15
N ASN A 249 12.82 -0.66 -3.35
CA ASN A 249 11.51 -0.95 -3.92
C ASN A 249 11.67 -1.70 -5.24
N ILE A 250 10.68 -2.55 -5.54
CA ILE A 250 10.58 -3.30 -6.79
C ILE A 250 9.37 -2.78 -7.55
N LYS A 251 9.58 -2.32 -8.78
CA LYS A 251 8.53 -1.81 -9.64
C LYS A 251 8.61 -2.43 -11.02
N LEU A 252 7.62 -3.25 -11.34
CA LEU A 252 7.47 -3.97 -12.61
C LEU A 252 6.18 -3.48 -13.29
N VAL A 253 6.34 -2.62 -14.29
CA VAL A 253 5.23 -2.00 -15.03
C VAL A 253 5.31 -2.40 -16.50
N ASN A 254 4.28 -3.09 -17.00
CA ASN A 254 4.22 -3.51 -18.41
C ASN A 254 5.49 -4.28 -18.85
N VAL A 255 5.91 -5.23 -18.03
CA VAL A 255 7.06 -6.11 -18.28
C VAL A 255 6.55 -7.42 -18.88
N SER A 256 7.21 -7.91 -19.93
CA SER A 256 6.88 -9.21 -20.52
C SER A 256 7.48 -10.37 -19.72
N ILE A 257 6.87 -10.66 -18.56
CA ILE A 257 7.25 -11.76 -17.67
C ILE A 257 6.11 -12.76 -17.51
N THR A 258 6.42 -14.05 -17.50
CA THR A 258 5.43 -15.13 -17.30
C THR A 258 5.24 -15.48 -15.83
N ASP A 259 6.28 -15.28 -15.03
CA ASP A 259 6.33 -15.57 -13.61
C ASP A 259 7.41 -14.72 -12.92
N LEU A 260 7.41 -14.73 -11.59
CA LEU A 260 8.41 -14.06 -10.76
C LEU A 260 9.48 -15.02 -10.22
N SER A 261 9.77 -16.14 -10.90
CA SER A 261 10.81 -17.08 -10.47
C SER A 261 12.21 -16.47 -10.39
N MET A 262 12.43 -15.35 -11.07
CA MET A 262 13.63 -14.52 -10.89
C MET A 262 13.79 -13.98 -9.46
N PHE A 263 12.77 -14.07 -8.61
CA PHE A 263 12.82 -13.75 -7.18
C PHE A 263 12.57 -14.99 -6.31
N SER A 264 12.86 -16.20 -6.80
CA SER A 264 12.55 -17.43 -6.05
C SER A 264 13.33 -17.56 -4.72
N GLU A 265 14.50 -16.91 -4.64
CA GLU A 265 15.32 -16.82 -3.43
C GLU A 265 14.97 -15.62 -2.55
N LEU A 266 14.05 -14.73 -2.96
CA LEU A 266 13.75 -13.50 -2.25
C LEU A 266 13.04 -13.80 -0.93
N GLU A 267 13.67 -13.46 0.17
CA GLU A 267 13.18 -13.66 1.53
C GLU A 267 12.57 -12.37 2.10
N ARG A 268 13.18 -11.22 1.79
CA ARG A 268 12.88 -9.95 2.45
C ARG A 268 12.95 -8.75 1.50
N VAL A 269 11.99 -7.83 1.62
CA VAL A 269 12.08 -6.51 0.99
C VAL A 269 11.73 -5.41 2.00
N ILE A 270 12.64 -4.47 2.19
CA ILE A 270 12.49 -3.31 3.09
C ILE A 270 12.51 -2.03 2.27
N SER A 271 11.44 -1.22 2.33
CA SER A 271 11.38 0.10 1.72
C SER A 271 12.51 0.98 2.23
N LEU A 272 13.24 1.60 1.32
CA LEU A 272 14.04 2.77 1.67
C LEU A 272 13.18 3.98 1.36
N ASP A 273 12.39 4.41 2.35
CA ASP A 273 11.51 5.59 2.20
C ASP A 273 12.31 6.80 1.68
N GLY A 274 11.62 7.71 0.99
CA GLY A 274 12.17 8.72 0.08
C GLY A 274 13.28 9.66 0.57
N GLU A 275 13.68 9.61 1.84
CA GLU A 275 14.91 10.24 2.34
C GLU A 275 16.20 9.58 1.83
N PHE A 276 16.14 8.33 1.36
CA PHE A 276 17.30 7.68 0.74
C PHE A 276 17.37 7.87 -0.77
N SER A 277 16.37 8.53 -1.36
CA SER A 277 16.30 8.77 -2.82
C SER A 277 17.45 9.57 -3.38
N HIS A 278 18.14 10.35 -2.54
CA HIS A 278 19.25 11.22 -2.92
C HIS A 278 20.61 10.52 -2.82
N LEU A 279 20.67 9.33 -2.22
CA LEU A 279 21.92 8.57 -2.11
C LEU A 279 22.22 7.72 -3.36
N PHE A 280 21.31 7.67 -4.34
CA PHE A 280 21.40 6.79 -5.51
C PHE A 280 21.01 7.47 -6.83
#